data_AF-A0A377D377-F1
#
_entry.id   AF-A0A377D377-F1
#
_cell.length_a   1.000
_cell.length_b   1.000
_cell.length_c   1.000
_cell.angle_alpha   90.00
_cell.angle_beta   90.00
_cell.angle_gamma   90.00
#
_symmetry.space_group_name_H-M   'P 1'
#
loop_
_entity.id
_entity.type
_entity.pdbx_description
1 polymer ?
#
loop_
_entity_poly.entity_id
_entity_poly.type
_entity_poly.pdbx_seq_one_letter_code
_entity_poly.pdbx_strand_id
1 'polypeptide(L)' 'MAQGQPGETGSYSFDVEPGWYRVTLNTEGYAPSYVGDILVKADSEPGTLNKFLMEQDEAQYYPKALAELGSGGSGNPEAC' A
#
# COMPACT_ATOMS: atom_id res chain seq x y z
N MET A 1 1.63 18.56 12.45
CA MET A 1 1.02 17.87 11.29
C MET A 1 2.11 17.66 10.27
N ALA A 2 2.50 16.41 10.03
CA ALA A 2 3.46 16.08 8.99
C ALA A 2 2.63 15.83 7.72
N GLN A 3 2.83 16.65 6.69
CA GLN A 3 2.15 16.53 5.39
C GLN A 3 3.23 16.25 4.35
N GLY A 4 3.32 14.99 3.91
CA GLY A 4 4.16 14.62 2.78
C GLY A 4 3.39 14.89 1.50
N GLN A 5 3.80 15.88 0.72
CA GLN A 5 3.39 15.95 -0.68
C GLN A 5 4.10 14.81 -1.42
N PRO A 6 3.39 13.96 -2.18
CA PRO A 6 4.07 13.04 -3.07
C PRO A 6 4.90 13.86 -4.05
N GLY A 7 6.21 13.59 -4.12
CA GLY A 7 7.04 14.14 -5.21
C GLY A 7 6.50 13.68 -6.58
N GLU A 8 7.00 14.27 -7.67
CA GLU A 8 6.59 14.00 -9.06
C GLU A 8 6.59 12.51 -9.49
N THR A 9 7.15 11.62 -8.67
CA THR A 9 7.25 10.16 -8.93
C THR A 9 6.52 9.31 -7.88
N GLY A 10 5.60 9.88 -7.09
CA GLY A 10 4.87 9.14 -6.05
C GLY A 10 5.71 8.81 -4.81
N SER A 11 6.78 9.58 -4.56
CA SER A 11 7.64 9.44 -3.38
C SER A 11 7.08 10.21 -2.19
N TYR A 12 6.90 9.55 -1.06
CA TYR A 12 6.47 10.13 0.21
C TYR A 12 7.68 10.41 1.11
N SER A 13 7.68 11.55 1.80
CA SER A 13 8.76 11.96 2.71
C SER A 13 8.19 12.77 3.86
N PHE A 14 8.73 12.56 5.06
CA PHE A 14 8.33 13.24 6.28
C PHE A 14 9.55 13.49 7.17
N ASP A 15 9.65 14.69 7.72
CA ASP A 15 10.60 15.01 8.79
C ASP A 15 9.98 14.69 10.15
N VAL A 16 10.50 13.65 10.82
CA VAL A 16 10.02 13.16 12.12
C VAL A 16 11.19 12.78 13.02
N GLU A 17 10.94 12.73 14.33
CA GLU A 17 11.92 12.24 15.30
C GLU A 17 12.07 10.71 15.23
N PRO A 18 13.17 10.12 15.71
CA PRO A 18 13.28 8.67 15.84
C PRO A 18 12.21 8.10 16.78
N GLY A 19 11.54 7.03 16.37
CA GLY A 19 10.47 6.43 17.14
C GLY A 19 9.64 5.41 16.35
N TRP A 20 8.66 4.83 17.04
CA TRP A 20 7.65 3.97 16.42
C TRP A 20 6.50 4.82 15.90
N TYR A 21 6.18 4.64 14.62
CA TYR A 21 5.12 5.36 13.93
C TYR A 21 4.11 4.41 13.34
N ARG A 22 2.83 4.75 13.48
CA ARG A 22 1.74 4.07 12.79
C ARG A 22 1.59 4.62 11.39
N VAL A 23 1.51 3.75 10.39
CA VAL A 23 1.30 4.11 8.99
C VAL A 23 -0.11 3.74 8.57
N THR A 24 -0.83 4.74 8.05
CA THR A 24 -2.18 4.63 7.51
C THR A 24 -2.23 5.30 6.14
N LEU A 25 -2.92 4.68 5.19
CA LEU A 25 -3.17 5.24 3.86
C LEU A 25 -4.59 5.82 3.79
N ASN A 26 -4.68 7.06 3.32
CA ASN A 26 -5.93 7.78 3.18
C ASN A 26 -6.17 8.01 1.68
N THR A 27 -6.98 7.15 1.06
CA THR A 27 -7.40 7.29 -0.33
C THR A 27 -8.73 8.02 -0.39
N GLU A 28 -8.85 9.02 -1.27
CA GLU A 28 -10.09 9.79 -1.42
C GLU A 28 -11.27 8.86 -1.76
N GLY A 29 -12.38 9.02 -1.04
CA GLY A 29 -13.58 8.18 -1.20
C GLY A 29 -13.54 6.82 -0.48
N TYR A 30 -12.44 6.48 0.20
CA TYR A 30 -12.31 5.21 0.95
C TYR A 30 -11.99 5.46 2.43
N ALA A 31 -12.31 4.47 3.27
CA ALA A 31 -11.90 4.47 4.67
C ALA A 31 -10.36 4.39 4.78
N PRO A 32 -9.73 5.06 5.76
CA PRO A 32 -8.29 4.93 5.97
C PRO A 32 -7.88 3.48 6.22
N SER A 33 -6.87 3.01 5.50
CA SER A 33 -6.34 1.65 5.61
C SER A 33 -5.10 1.63 6.47
N TYR A 34 -5.10 0.82 7.52
CA TYR A 34 -3.90 0.56 8.32
C TYR A 34 -2.91 -0.30 7.53
N VAL A 35 -1.67 0.15 7.43
CA VAL A 35 -0.61 -0.52 6.67
C VAL A 35 0.35 -1.26 7.61
N GLY A 36 0.69 -0.66 8.74
CA GLY A 36 1.63 -1.25 9.68
C GLY A 36 2.26 -0.20 10.59
N ASP A 37 3.12 -0.66 11.50
CA ASP A 37 3.97 0.19 12.32
C ASP A 37 5.39 0.16 11.77
N ILE A 38 5.98 1.35 11.58
CA ILE A 38 7.35 1.54 11.09
C ILE A 38 8.24 2.09 12.21
N LEU A 39 9.46 1.56 12.33
CA LEU A 39 10.49 2.10 13.19
C LEU A 39 11.36 3.09 12.42
N VAL A 40 11.31 4.36 12.79
CA VAL A 40 12.21 5.39 12.29
C VAL A 40 13.38 5.53 13.26
N LYS A 41 14.60 5.42 12.75
CA LYS A 41 15.83 5.59 13.52
C LYS A 41 16.56 6.85 13.06
N ALA A 42 17.46 7.37 13.89
CA ALA A 42 18.32 8.51 13.51
C ALA A 42 19.23 8.19 12.31
N ASP A 43 19.51 6.92 12.08
CA ASP A 43 20.30 6.39 10.97
C ASP A 43 19.44 5.75 9.86
N SER A 44 18.13 6.00 9.84
CA SER A 44 17.26 5.51 8.77
C SER A 44 17.67 6.10 7.42
N GLU A 45 17.80 5.24 6.41
CA GLU A 45 18.20 5.66 5.07
C GLU A 45 17.09 6.46 4.38
N PRO A 46 17.43 7.45 3.52
CA PRO A 46 16.47 8.12 2.66
C PRO A 46 15.63 7.11 1.87
N GLY A 47 14.31 7.29 1.87
CA GLY A 47 13.38 6.39 1.17
C GLY A 47 12.93 5.17 1.97
N THR A 48 13.37 5.00 3.22
CA THR A 48 12.90 3.93 4.14
C THR A 48 11.37 3.82 4.17
N LEU A 49 10.66 4.94 4.22
CA LEU A 49 9.20 4.95 4.19
C LEU A 49 8.64 4.42 2.87
N ASN A 50 9.18 4.85 1.73
CA ASN A 50 8.72 4.39 0.41
C ASN A 50 8.95 2.89 0.24
N LYS A 51 10.11 2.40 0.69
CA LYS A 51 10.42 0.97 0.70
C LYS A 51 9.44 0.19 1.57
N PHE A 52 9.15 0.65 2.79
CA PHE A 52 8.15 0.06 3.68
C PHE A 52 6.76 -0.02 3.01
N LEU A 53 6.35 1.02 2.29
CA LEU A 53 5.07 1.04 1.58
C LEU A 53 5.04 0.10 0.36
N MET A 54 6.18 -0.15 -0.30
CA MET A 54 6.30 -1.06 -1.45
C MET A 54 6.48 -2.53 -1.06
N GLU A 55 7.07 -2.82 0.10
CA GLU A 55 7.29 -4.20 0.58
C GLU A 55 6.02 -4.84 1.16
N GLN A 56 4.94 -4.08 1.33
CA GLN A 56 3.65 -4.61 1.78
C GLN A 56 2.95 -5.32 0.61
N ASP A 57 2.69 -6.61 0.80
CA ASP A 57 2.14 -7.55 -0.18
C ASP A 57 1.03 -6.94 -1.05
N GLU A 58 1.27 -6.89 -2.37
CA GLU A 58 0.29 -6.44 -3.38
C GLU A 58 -1.03 -7.22 -3.28
N ALA A 59 -1.01 -8.43 -2.71
CA ALA A 59 -2.15 -9.31 -2.57
C ALA A 59 -3.31 -8.73 -1.73
N GLN A 60 -3.05 -7.75 -0.86
CA GLN A 60 -4.11 -7.08 -0.10
C GLN A 60 -4.88 -6.03 -0.91
N TYR A 61 -4.29 -5.56 -2.03
CA TYR A 61 -4.84 -4.50 -2.88
C TYR A 61 -5.54 -5.04 -4.13
N TYR A 62 -5.30 -6.29 -4.51
CA TYR A 62 -6.13 -6.98 -5.50
C TYR A 62 -7.51 -7.22 -4.89
N PRO A 63 -8.59 -6.60 -5.41
CA PRO A 63 -9.93 -6.96 -5.00
C PRO A 63 -10.10 -8.45 -5.29
N LYS A 64 -10.57 -9.25 -4.31
CA LYS A 64 -10.86 -10.67 -4.56
C LYS A 64 -11.74 -10.89 -5.80
N ALA A 65 -12.62 -9.93 -6.09
CA ALA A 65 -13.43 -9.90 -7.30
C ALA A 65 -12.64 -9.94 -8.62
N LEU A 66 -11.44 -9.34 -8.68
CA LEU A 66 -10.55 -9.40 -9.83
C LEU A 66 -9.78 -10.72 -9.93
N ALA A 67 -9.47 -11.35 -8.79
CA ALA A 67 -8.86 -12.70 -8.77
C ALA A 67 -9.86 -13.77 -9.29
N GLU A 68 -11.15 -13.60 -9.02
CA GLU A 68 -12.21 -14.53 -9.44
C GLU A 68 -12.52 -14.41 -10.95
N LEU A 69 -12.36 -13.23 -11.54
CA LEU A 69 -12.60 -12.98 -12.98
C LEU A 69 -11.59 -13.71 -13.89
N GLY A 70 -10.45 -14.16 -13.36
CA GLY A 70 -9.43 -14.91 -14.10
C GLY A 70 -9.69 -16.42 -14.21
N SER A 71 -10.65 -16.98 -13.46
CA SER A 71 -10.86 -18.43 -13.38
C SER A 71 -12.22 -18.92 -13.91
N GLY A 72 -13.03 -18.05 -14.49
CA GLY A 72 -14.37 -18.36 -15.01
C GLY A 72 -14.47 -18.65 -16.51
N GLY A 73 -13.35 -18.97 -17.17
CA GLY A 73 -13.29 -19.17 -18.62
C GLY A 73 -12.86 -20.57 -19.04
N SER A 74 -13.69 -21.60 -18.79
CA SER A 74 -13.63 -22.81 -19.63
C SER A 74 -14.93 -23.61 -19.58
N GLY A 75 -15.67 -23.55 -20.70
CA GLY A 75 -16.47 -24.66 -21.21
C GLY A 75 -17.83 -24.89 -20.57
N ASN A 76 -18.88 -24.36 -21.20
CA ASN A 76 -20.22 -24.97 -21.15
C ASN A 76 -20.18 -26.33 -21.88
N PRO A 77 -20.54 -27.47 -21.24
CA PRO A 77 -20.76 -28.72 -21.95
C PRO A 77 -22.27 -28.92 -22.25
N GLU A 78 -22.94 -27.96 -22.88
CA GLU A 78 -24.29 -28.16 -23.41
C GLU A 78 -24.40 -27.54 -24.82
N ALA A 79 -24.11 -28.35 -25.82
CA ALA A 79 -24.68 -28.25 -27.15
C ALA A 79 -25.28 -29.62 -27.48
N CYS A 80 -26.59 -29.61 -27.78
CA CYS A 80 -27.46 -30.73 -28.12
C CYS A 80 -26.91 -31.70 -29.15
#